data_AF-A0A1D3DLC3-F1
#
_entry.id   AF-A0A1D3DLC3-F1
#
_cell.length_a   1.000
_cell.length_b   1.000
_cell.length_c   1.000
_cell.angle_alpha   90.00
_cell.angle_beta   90.00
_cell.angle_gamma   90.00
#
_symmetry.space_group_name_H-M   'P 1'
#
loop_
_entity.id
_entity.type
_entity.pdbx_description
1 polymer ?
#
loop_
_entity_poly.entity_id
_entity_poly.type
_entity_poly.pdbx_seq_one_letter_code
_entity_poly.pdbx_strand_id
1 'polypeptide(L)' 'MTQMTPAQLRADAEEALTPLGRRRIRLLAQLEEIDAELRPLIQRARAVEVPIRRIAELTAVSPNTVRAWTKDAE' A
#
# COMPACT_ATOMS: atom_id res chain seq x y z
N MET A 1 -16.07 -34.00 22.09
CA MET A 1 -15.43 -32.86 21.39
C MET A 1 -14.56 -33.45 20.29
N THR A 2 -14.94 -33.28 19.03
CA THR A 2 -14.18 -33.84 17.91
C THR A 2 -12.96 -32.98 17.67
N GLN A 3 -11.75 -33.52 17.88
CA GLN A 3 -10.52 -32.80 17.55
C GLN A 3 -10.37 -32.73 16.03
N MET A 4 -10.15 -31.53 15.53
CA MET A 4 -9.83 -31.30 14.13
C MET A 4 -8.44 -31.82 13.82
N THR A 5 -8.28 -32.45 12.65
CA THR A 5 -6.95 -32.82 12.14
C THR A 5 -6.16 -31.55 11.75
N PRO A 6 -4.83 -31.60 11.72
CA PRO A 6 -4.02 -30.48 11.24
C PRO A 6 -4.35 -30.01 9.81
N ALA A 7 -4.89 -30.90 8.96
CA ALA A 7 -5.34 -30.53 7.62
C ALA A 7 -6.63 -29.69 7.66
N GLN A 8 -7.57 -30.05 8.52
CA GLN A 8 -8.80 -29.29 8.70
C GLN A 8 -8.52 -27.92 9.35
N LEU A 9 -7.62 -27.85 10.34
CA LEU A 9 -7.21 -26.57 10.93
C LEU A 9 -6.59 -25.60 9.90
N ARG A 10 -5.84 -26.12 8.92
CA ARG A 10 -5.29 -25.32 7.83
C ARG A 10 -6.38 -24.83 6.88
N ALA A 11 -7.30 -25.70 6.47
CA ALA A 11 -8.41 -25.34 5.60
C ALA A 11 -9.28 -24.25 6.23
N ASP A 12 -9.61 -24.38 7.52
CA ASP A 12 -10.39 -23.38 8.26
C ASP A 12 -9.66 -22.03 8.34
N ALA A 13 -8.35 -22.03 8.57
CA ALA A 13 -7.56 -20.81 8.60
C ALA A 13 -7.52 -20.11 7.23
N GLU A 14 -7.36 -20.89 6.14
CA GLU A 14 -7.40 -20.38 4.77
C GLU A 14 -8.78 -19.80 4.42
N GLU A 15 -9.86 -20.50 4.77
CA GLU A 15 -11.24 -20.03 4.57
C GLU A 15 -11.50 -18.73 5.32
N ALA A 16 -11.06 -18.63 6.57
CA ALA A 16 -11.19 -17.42 7.39
C ALA A 16 -10.42 -16.22 6.81
N LEU A 17 -9.23 -16.44 6.27
CA LEU A 17 -8.39 -15.36 5.70
C LEU A 17 -8.88 -14.89 4.32
N THR A 18 -9.41 -15.81 3.51
CA THR A 18 -9.76 -15.56 2.10
C THR A 18 -10.60 -14.30 1.86
N PRO A 19 -11.73 -14.05 2.56
CA PRO A 19 -12.56 -12.88 2.26
C PRO A 19 -11.85 -11.55 2.54
N LEU A 20 -11.13 -11.45 3.67
CA LEU A 20 -10.37 -10.25 4.01
C LEU A 20 -9.14 -10.08 3.10
N GLY A 21 -8.45 -11.17 2.77
CA GLY A 21 -7.33 -11.16 1.84
C GLY A 21 -7.73 -10.65 0.46
N ARG A 22 -8.85 -11.14 -0.10
CA ARG A 22 -9.40 -10.67 -1.38
C ARG A 22 -9.80 -9.19 -1.33
N ARG A 23 -10.40 -8.73 -0.24
CA ARG A 23 -10.71 -7.30 -0.06
C ARG A 23 -9.44 -6.46 -0.03
N ARG A 24 -8.42 -6.89 0.71
CA ARG A 24 -7.12 -6.20 0.79
C ARG A 24 -6.44 -6.11 -0.58
N ILE A 25 -6.42 -7.18 -1.36
CA ILE A 25 -5.85 -7.18 -2.72
C ILE A 25 -6.54 -6.13 -3.60
N ARG A 26 -7.87 -6.09 -3.59
CA ARG A 26 -8.62 -5.09 -4.39
C ARG A 26 -8.30 -3.65 -3.98
N LEU A 27 -8.23 -3.38 -2.68
CA LEU A 27 -7.88 -2.05 -2.17
C LEU A 27 -6.44 -1.66 -2.51
N LEU A 28 -5.50 -2.61 -2.50
CA LEU A 28 -4.13 -2.36 -2.92
C LEU A 28 -4.06 -2.00 -4.40
N ALA A 29 -4.78 -2.69 -5.27
CA ALA A 29 -4.82 -2.36 -6.70
C ALA A 29 -5.36 -0.92 -6.93
N GLN A 30 -6.41 -0.53 -6.20
CA GLN A 30 -6.93 0.84 -6.26
C GLN A 30 -5.91 1.87 -5.74
N LEU A 31 -5.16 1.52 -4.68
CA LEU A 31 -4.11 2.39 -4.17
C LEU A 31 -2.96 2.54 -5.17
N GLU A 32 -2.59 1.46 -5.87
CA GLU A 32 -1.56 1.49 -6.91
C GLU A 32 -1.95 2.38 -8.10
N GLU A 33 -3.23 2.38 -8.51
CA GLU A 33 -3.76 3.30 -9.51
C GLU A 33 -3.61 4.76 -9.07
N ILE A 34 -3.99 5.07 -7.83
CA ILE A 34 -3.83 6.41 -7.24
C ILE A 34 -2.36 6.80 -7.14
N ASP A 35 -1.48 5.88 -6.74
CA ASP A 35 -0.04 6.12 -6.62
C ASP A 35 0.59 6.44 -7.98
N ALA A 36 0.13 5.81 -9.06
CA ALA A 36 0.57 6.10 -10.42
C ALA A 36 0.25 7.56 -10.84
N GLU A 37 -0.92 8.06 -10.44
CA GLU A 37 -1.31 9.47 -10.66
C GLU A 37 -0.56 10.43 -9.73
N LEU A 38 -0.37 10.07 -8.46
CA LEU A 38 0.30 10.92 -7.47
C LEU A 38 1.80 11.08 -7.72
N ARG A 39 2.48 10.03 -8.19
CA ARG A 39 3.94 10.03 -8.37
C ARG A 39 4.47 11.24 -9.17
N PRO A 40 3.97 11.57 -10.38
CA PRO A 40 4.43 12.75 -11.11
C PRO A 40 4.05 14.07 -10.42
N LEU A 41 2.96 14.11 -9.64
CA LEU A 41 2.59 15.31 -8.85
C LEU A 41 3.58 15.53 -7.71
N ILE A 42 3.97 14.46 -7.02
CA ILE A 42 4.93 14.48 -5.93
C ILE A 42 6.32 14.88 -6.42
N GLN A 43 6.77 14.35 -7.57
CA GLN A 43 8.03 14.75 -8.20
C GLN A 43 8.04 16.25 -8.50
N ARG A 44 6.98 16.78 -9.12
CA ARG A 44 6.84 18.22 -9.38
C ARG A 44 6.81 19.05 -8.10
N ALA A 45 6.08 18.61 -7.08
CA ALA A 45 6.04 19.29 -5.79
C ALA A 45 7.43 19.35 -5.13
N ARG A 46 8.22 18.27 -5.23
CA ARG A 46 9.61 18.26 -4.75
C ARG A 46 10.53 19.18 -5.54
N ALA A 47 10.35 19.28 -6.87
CA ALA A 47 11.13 20.18 -7.71
C ALA A 47 10.90 21.68 -7.37
N VAL A 48 9.74 22.03 -6.82
CA VAL A 48 9.45 23.38 -6.28
C VAL A 48 9.58 23.44 -4.76
N GLU A 49 10.44 22.59 -4.19
CA GLU A 49 10.88 22.59 -2.79
C GLU A 49 9.79 22.34 -1.73
N VAL A 50 8.64 21.76 -2.08
CA VAL A 50 7.64 21.36 -1.07
C VAL A 50 8.25 20.32 -0.12
N PRO A 51 8.23 20.52 1.22
CA PRO A 51 8.85 19.59 2.16
C PRO A 51 8.24 18.18 2.08
N ILE A 52 9.08 17.14 2.17
CA ILE A 52 8.66 15.73 2.16
C ILE A 52 7.60 15.45 3.24
N ARG A 53 7.77 16.04 4.43
CA ARG A 53 6.79 15.93 5.51
C ARG A 53 5.41 16.44 5.09
N ARG A 54 5.37 17.60 4.42
CA ARG A 54 4.11 18.18 3.96
C ARG A 54 3.44 17.33 2.87
N ILE A 55 4.23 16.76 1.98
CA ILE A 55 3.73 15.82 0.96
C ILE A 55 3.13 14.58 1.63
N ALA A 56 3.82 13.99 2.61
CA ALA A 56 3.32 12.84 3.35
C ALA A 56 2.02 13.14 4.11
N GLU A 57 1.92 14.32 4.73
CA GLU A 57 0.68 14.78 5.39
C GLU A 57 -0.49 14.91 4.42
N LEU A 58 -0.26 15.38 3.20
CA LEU A 58 -1.31 15.61 2.19
C LEU A 58 -1.76 14.35 1.47
N THR A 59 -0.86 13.38 1.30
CA THR A 59 -1.07 12.23 0.42
C THR A 59 -1.13 10.90 1.17
N ALA A 60 -0.82 10.89 2.47
CA ALA A 60 -0.59 9.68 3.27
C ALA A 60 0.53 8.75 2.74
N VAL A 61 1.27 9.17 1.71
CA VAL A 61 2.44 8.44 1.20
C VAL A 61 3.56 8.53 2.22
N SER A 62 4.20 7.39 2.53
CA SER A 62 5.27 7.37 3.53
C SER A 62 6.44 8.29 3.12
N PRO A 63 7.13 8.94 4.07
CA PRO A 63 8.29 9.77 3.73
C PRO A 63 9.38 9.01 2.96
N ASN A 64 9.53 7.70 3.20
CA ASN A 64 10.49 6.87 2.47
C ASN A 64 10.07 6.64 1.02
N THR A 65 8.77 6.42 0.79
CA THR A 65 8.21 6.29 -0.55
C THR A 65 8.35 7.60 -1.33
N VAL A 66 8.06 8.75 -0.71
CA VAL A 66 8.29 10.07 -1.32
C VAL A 66 9.75 10.22 -1.73
N ARG A 67 10.71 9.90 -0.84
CA ARG A 67 12.15 9.93 -1.18
C ARG A 67 12.49 9.02 -2.35
N ALA A 68 11.95 7.80 -2.37
CA ALA A 68 12.21 6.85 -3.44
C ALA A 68 11.69 7.35 -4.79
N TRP A 69 10.49 7.95 -4.82
CA TRP A 69 9.89 8.47 -6.05
C TRP A 69 10.60 9.69 -6.61
N THR A 70 11.33 10.44 -5.78
CA THR A 70 12.03 11.67 -6.20
C THR A 70 13.53 11.50 -6.32
N LYS A 71 14.08 10.31 -6.05
CA LYS A 71 15.52 10.03 -6.15
C LYS A 71 16.03 10.08 -7.60
N ASP A 72 15.18 9.77 -8.57
CA ASP A 72 15.54 9.71 -9.99
C ASP A 72 15.15 11.00 -10.76
N ALA A 73 14.76 12.06 -10.03
CA ALA A 73 14.37 13.35 -10.63
C ALA A 73 15.51 14.38 -10.64
N GLU A 74 16.71 13.99 -10.20
CA GLU A 74 17.98 14.75 -10.30
C GLU A 74 18.77 14.33 -11.54
#